data_AF-A0A970TKT6-F1
#
_entry.id   AF-A0A970TKT6-F1
#
_cell.length_a   1.000
_cell.length_b   1.000
_cell.length_c   1.000
_cell.angle_alpha   90.00
_cell.angle_beta   90.00
_cell.angle_gamma   90.00
#
_symmetry.space_group_name_H-M   'P 1'
#
loop_
_entity.id
_entity.type
_entity.pdbx_description
1 polymer ?
#
loop_
_entity_poly.entity_id
_entity_poly.type
_entity_poly.pdbx_seq_one_letter_code
_entity_poly.pdbx_strand_id
1 'polypeptide(L)'
;PLTNLGILFSVNQILYLLIAMWVYGTVPEKMLMVIAMIFGAHLLPYGWLYKSKVYMFFSVVIPILALIVGITLEAYVLAIMMVGIEILFSVCLVFENRLKIKKLAS
;
A
#
# COMPACT_ATOMS: atom_id res chain seq x y z
N PRO A 1 12.02 -5.65 -11.67
CA PRO A 1 12.74 -4.76 -12.60
C PRO A 1 12.11 -3.35 -12.62
N LEU A 2 12.95 -2.32 -12.53
CA LEU A 2 12.57 -0.93 -12.77
C LEU A 2 12.26 -0.76 -14.26
N THR A 3 11.03 -1.10 -14.67
CA THR A 3 10.54 -0.78 -16.01
C THR A 3 10.15 0.70 -16.06
N ASN A 4 10.22 1.32 -17.23
CA ASN A 4 9.73 2.70 -17.42
C ASN A 4 8.29 2.86 -16.91
N LEU A 5 7.48 1.80 -17.03
CA LEU A 5 6.11 1.76 -16.53
C LEU A 5 6.04 1.70 -14.99
N GLY A 6 6.92 0.95 -14.34
CA GLY A 6 7.01 0.94 -12.88
C GLY A 6 7.40 2.29 -12.29
N ILE A 7 8.30 3.01 -12.97
CA ILE A 7 8.69 4.39 -12.61
C ILE A 7 7.50 5.34 -12.78
N LEU A 8 6.77 5.24 -13.90
CA LEU A 8 5.57 6.05 -14.12
C LEU A 8 4.55 5.88 -13.00
N PHE A 9 4.31 4.64 -12.55
CA PHE A 9 3.44 4.39 -11.43
C PHE A 9 3.97 4.99 -10.12
N SER A 10 5.27 4.86 -9.81
CA SER A 10 5.85 5.51 -8.62
C SER A 10 5.65 7.04 -8.65
N VAL A 11 5.88 7.68 -9.81
CA VAL A 11 5.71 9.13 -9.95
C VAL A 11 4.24 9.54 -9.81
N ASN A 12 3.30 8.72 -10.28
CA ASN A 12 1.88 8.96 -10.09
C ASN A 12 1.48 9.07 -8.60
N GLN A 13 2.25 8.47 -7.68
CA GLN A 13 1.99 8.58 -6.24
C GLN A 13 2.08 10.03 -5.73
N ILE A 14 2.95 10.84 -6.33
CA ILE A 14 3.19 12.24 -5.93
C ILE A 14 1.92 13.07 -6.09
N LEU A 15 1.08 12.78 -7.09
CA LEU A 15 -0.18 13.48 -7.30
C LEU A 15 -1.14 13.30 -6.12
N TYR A 16 -1.14 12.12 -5.48
CA TYR A 16 -1.98 11.87 -4.31
C TYR A 16 -1.43 12.52 -3.03
N LEU A 17 -0.11 12.78 -2.95
CA LEU A 17 0.47 13.49 -1.81
C LEU A 17 -0.09 14.91 -1.67
N LEU A 18 -0.56 15.54 -2.75
CA LEU A 18 -1.27 16.81 -2.68
C LEU A 18 -2.50 16.75 -1.77
N ILE A 19 -3.21 15.61 -1.79
CA ILE A 19 -4.36 15.36 -0.90
C ILE A 19 -3.87 15.28 0.56
N ALA A 20 -2.78 14.55 0.81
CA ALA A 20 -2.21 14.45 2.16
C ALA A 20 -1.72 15.80 2.69
N MET A 21 -1.10 16.64 1.83
CA MET A 21 -0.67 17.99 2.17
C MET A 21 -1.86 18.90 2.53
N TRP A 22 -2.96 18.81 1.78
CA TRP A 22 -4.19 19.54 2.11
C TRP A 22 -4.82 19.07 3.43
N VAL A 23 -4.86 17.75 3.67
CA VAL A 23 -5.35 17.19 4.94
C VAL A 23 -4.47 17.62 6.10
N TYR A 24 -3.15 17.69 5.92
CA TYR A 24 -2.26 18.20 6.96
C TYR A 24 -2.61 19.64 7.37
N GLY A 25 -2.94 20.51 6.42
CA GLY A 25 -3.34 21.90 6.72
C GLY A 25 -4.73 22.04 7.35
N THR A 26 -5.63 21.09 7.14
CA THR A 26 -7.03 21.15 7.59
C THR A 26 -7.30 20.32 8.84
N VAL A 27 -6.82 19.07 8.87
CA VAL A 27 -6.97 18.11 9.96
C VAL A 27 -5.68 17.27 10.11
N PRO A 28 -4.61 17.82 10.72
CA PRO A 28 -3.29 17.18 10.82
C PRO A 28 -3.34 15.76 11.42
N GLU A 29 -4.22 15.53 12.39
CA GLU A 29 -4.41 14.25 13.07
C GLU A 29 -4.84 13.12 12.14
N LYS A 30 -5.51 13.44 11.03
CA LYS A 30 -5.98 12.46 10.03
C LYS A 30 -5.01 12.29 8.86
N MET A 31 -3.90 13.03 8.83
CA MET A 31 -2.91 12.91 7.77
C MET A 31 -2.35 11.48 7.66
N LEU A 32 -2.04 10.83 8.78
CA LEU A 32 -1.46 9.47 8.76
C LEU A 32 -2.42 8.44 8.14
N MET A 33 -3.72 8.56 8.42
CA MET A 33 -4.78 7.76 7.80
C MET A 33 -4.75 7.91 6.27
N VAL A 34 -4.70 9.16 5.80
CA VAL A 34 -4.74 9.46 4.36
C VAL A 34 -3.48 8.96 3.66
N ILE A 35 -2.30 9.11 4.27
CA ILE A 35 -1.05 8.57 3.74
C ILE A 35 -1.12 7.04 3.65
N ALA A 36 -1.62 6.36 4.68
CA ALA A 36 -1.80 4.90 4.68
C ALA A 36 -2.77 4.43 3.58
N MET A 37 -3.86 5.16 3.36
CA MET A 37 -4.80 4.89 2.26
C MET A 37 -4.16 5.07 0.88
N ILE A 38 -3.39 6.15 0.68
CA ILE A 38 -2.67 6.41 -0.57
C ILE A 38 -1.67 5.28 -0.84
N PHE A 39 -0.88 4.90 0.17
CA PHE A 39 0.06 3.79 0.08
C PHE A 39 -0.63 2.50 -0.33
N GLY A 40 -1.70 2.12 0.38
CA GLY A 40 -2.47 0.91 0.07
C GLY A 40 -3.00 0.92 -1.36
N ALA A 41 -3.73 1.97 -1.75
CA ALA A 41 -4.33 2.06 -3.08
C ALA A 41 -3.27 2.01 -4.21
N HIS A 42 -2.08 2.56 -3.95
CA HIS A 42 -0.96 2.58 -4.90
C HIS A 42 -0.36 1.20 -5.19
N LEU A 43 -0.63 0.19 -4.37
CA LEU A 43 -0.23 -1.19 -4.63
C LEU A 43 -0.99 -1.80 -5.83
N LEU A 44 -2.15 -1.27 -6.22
CA LEU A 44 -3.00 -1.84 -7.28
C LEU A 44 -2.32 -1.85 -8.66
N PRO A 45 -1.74 -0.74 -9.17
CA PRO A 45 -0.92 -0.74 -10.38
C PRO A 45 0.18 -1.80 -10.40
N TYR A 46 0.83 -2.04 -9.26
CA TYR A 46 1.86 -3.08 -9.14
C TYR A 46 1.29 -4.49 -9.15
N GLY A 47 0.10 -4.70 -8.60
CA GLY A 47 -0.62 -5.96 -8.73
C GLY A 47 -0.88 -6.32 -10.20
N TRP A 48 -1.23 -5.33 -11.02
CA TRP A 48 -1.41 -5.52 -12.46
C TRP A 48 -0.07 -5.72 -13.18
N LEU A 49 0.93 -4.89 -12.88
CA LEU A 49 2.25 -4.92 -13.51
C LEU A 49 2.99 -6.24 -13.26
N TYR A 50 2.96 -6.72 -12.01
CA TYR A 50 3.65 -7.95 -11.60
C TYR A 50 2.77 -9.20 -11.61
N LYS A 51 1.52 -9.08 -12.08
CA LYS A 51 0.51 -10.15 -12.05
C LYS A 51 0.48 -10.83 -10.66
N SER A 52 0.42 -10.02 -9.61
CA SER A 52 0.51 -10.46 -8.22
C SER A 52 -0.85 -10.35 -7.56
N LYS A 53 -1.33 -11.47 -7.00
CA LYS A 53 -2.58 -11.49 -6.22
C LYS A 53 -2.37 -10.84 -4.86
N VAL A 54 -1.16 -10.98 -4.30
CA VAL A 54 -0.80 -10.36 -3.01
C VAL A 54 -0.91 -8.83 -3.11
N TYR A 55 -0.26 -8.20 -4.11
CA TYR A 55 -0.41 -6.75 -4.31
C TYR A 55 -1.88 -6.31 -4.48
N MET A 56 -2.67 -7.04 -5.30
CA MET A 56 -4.09 -6.72 -5.51
C MET A 56 -4.95 -6.84 -4.25
N PHE A 57 -4.68 -7.84 -3.41
CA PHE A 57 -5.41 -8.02 -2.16
C PHE A 57 -5.10 -6.90 -1.18
N PHE A 58 -3.82 -6.64 -0.92
CA PHE A 58 -3.39 -5.60 0.01
C PHE A 58 -3.76 -4.19 -0.48
N SER A 59 -3.89 -3.98 -1.80
CA SER A 59 -4.29 -2.67 -2.33
C SER A 59 -5.71 -2.24 -1.97
N VAL A 60 -6.58 -3.20 -1.66
CA VAL A 60 -7.97 -2.93 -1.25
C VAL A 60 -8.10 -2.99 0.27
N VAL A 61 -7.42 -3.95 0.91
CA VAL A 61 -7.50 -4.16 2.36
C VAL A 61 -6.89 -3.00 3.13
N ILE A 62 -5.71 -2.51 2.73
CA ILE A 62 -5.01 -1.45 3.45
C ILE A 62 -5.84 -0.17 3.53
N PRO A 63 -6.39 0.38 2.42
CA PRO A 63 -7.17 1.62 2.51
C PRO A 63 -8.43 1.48 3.36
N ILE A 64 -9.11 0.33 3.30
CA ILE A 64 -10.31 0.07 4.11
C ILE A 64 -9.96 0.01 5.59
N LEU A 65 -8.92 -0.75 5.97
CA LEU A 65 -8.49 -0.84 7.36
C LEU A 65 -7.95 0.50 7.87
N ALA A 66 -7.18 1.22 7.04
CA ALA A 66 -6.66 2.54 7.39
C ALA A 66 -7.81 3.52 7.64
N LEU A 67 -8.87 3.51 6.81
CA LEU A 67 -10.05 4.33 7.03
C LEU A 67 -10.74 3.97 8.35
N ILE A 68 -11.05 2.69 8.59
CA ILE A 68 -11.75 2.23 9.81
C ILE A 68 -10.94 2.59 11.05
N VAL A 69 -9.65 2.28 11.08
CA VAL A 69 -8.78 2.55 12.24
C VAL A 69 -8.55 4.05 12.40
N GLY A 70 -8.32 4.78 11.30
CA GLY A 70 -8.02 6.21 11.32
C GLY A 70 -9.19 7.09 11.73
N ILE A 71 -10.45 6.66 11.55
CA ILE A 71 -11.62 7.39 12.08
C ILE A 71 -11.94 7.02 13.53
N THR A 72 -11.61 5.81 13.99
CA THR A 72 -12.04 5.30 15.30
C THR A 72 -10.97 5.35 16.39
N LEU A 73 -9.70 5.31 16.03
CA LEU A 73 -8.57 5.15 16.95
C LEU A 73 -7.49 6.22 16.72
N GLU A 74 -6.54 6.27 17.65
CA GLU A 74 -5.42 7.20 17.58
C GLU A 74 -4.38 6.83 16.51
N ALA A 75 -3.62 7.83 16.06
CA ALA A 75 -2.64 7.69 14.99
C ALA A 75 -1.54 6.65 15.30
N TYR A 76 -1.14 6.48 16.58
CA TYR A 76 -0.12 5.49 16.92
C TYR A 76 -0.63 4.05 16.71
N VAL A 77 -1.92 3.79 16.93
CA VAL A 77 -2.53 2.47 16.70
C VAL A 77 -2.53 2.15 15.21
N LEU A 78 -2.87 3.14 14.38
CA LEU A 78 -2.78 3.04 12.92
C LEU A 78 -1.34 2.75 12.48
N ALA A 79 -0.34 3.43 13.04
CA ALA A 79 1.06 3.21 12.71
C ALA A 79 1.52 1.77 13.03
N ILE A 80 1.22 1.27 14.23
CA ILE A 80 1.54 -0.10 14.64
C ILE A 80 0.85 -1.12 13.72
N MET A 81 -0.41 -0.89 13.39
CA MET A 81 -1.17 -1.71 12.46
C MET A 81 -0.50 -1.76 11.08
N MET A 82 -0.11 -0.60 10.54
CA MET A 82 0.59 -0.52 9.25
C MET A 82 1.92 -1.27 9.26
N VAL A 83 2.73 -1.14 10.31
CA VAL A 83 3.98 -1.92 10.45
C VAL A 83 3.70 -3.42 10.42
N GLY A 84 2.69 -3.88 11.17
CA GLY A 84 2.29 -5.29 11.17
C GLY A 84 1.83 -5.78 9.79
N ILE A 85 1.02 -4.97 9.09
CA ILE A 85 0.57 -5.27 7.73
C ILE A 85 1.74 -5.32 6.75
N GLU A 86 2.71 -4.40 6.81
CA GLU A 86 3.84 -4.37 5.89
C GLU A 86 4.77 -5.59 6.06
N ILE A 87 4.96 -6.05 7.30
CA ILE A 87 5.66 -7.30 7.57
C ILE A 87 4.91 -8.46 6.94
N LEU A 88 3.59 -8.56 7.18
CA LEU A 88 2.76 -9.62 6.61
C LEU A 88 2.76 -9.59 5.07
N PHE A 89 2.60 -8.41 4.49
CA PHE A 89 2.65 -8.17 3.05
C PHE A 89 3.98 -8.65 2.44
N SER A 90 5.10 -8.29 3.07
CA SER A 90 6.43 -8.71 2.64
C SER A 90 6.60 -10.23 2.68
N VAL A 91 6.15 -10.88 3.77
CA VAL A 91 6.18 -12.34 3.91
C VAL A 91 5.32 -13.01 2.83
N CYS A 92 4.09 -12.54 2.62
CA CYS A 92 3.20 -13.03 1.56
C CYS A 92 3.83 -12.90 0.16
N LEU A 93 4.50 -11.78 -0.14
CA LEU A 93 5.19 -11.58 -1.41
C LEU A 93 6.36 -12.55 -1.59
N VAL A 94 7.15 -12.79 -0.54
CA VAL A 94 8.24 -13.78 -0.58
C VAL A 94 7.69 -15.17 -0.92
N PHE A 95 6.57 -15.58 -0.31
CA PHE A 95 5.93 -16.85 -0.63
C PHE A 95 5.39 -16.89 -2.07
N GLU A 96 4.66 -15.86 -2.52
CA GLU A 96 4.13 -15.79 -3.89
C GLU A 96 5.26 -15.91 -4.93
N ASN A 97 6.36 -15.19 -4.72
CA ASN A 97 7.51 -15.22 -5.63
C ASN A 97 8.20 -16.58 -5.63
N ARG A 98 8.40 -17.21 -4.47
CA ARG A 98 8.99 -18.56 -4.39
C ARG A 98 8.12 -19.59 -5.12
N LEU A 99 6.79 -19.50 -5.00
CA LEU A 99 5.86 -20.38 -5.71
C LEU A 99 5.91 -20.16 -7.23
N LYS A 100 5.95 -18.89 -7.68
CA LYS A 100 6.10 -18.55 -9.10
C LYS A 100 7.40 -19.10 -9.70
N ILE A 101 8.52 -18.97 -8.98
CA ILE A 101 9.83 -19.51 -9.43
C ILE A 101 9.77 -21.04 -9.54
N LYS A 102 9.23 -21.74 -8.54
CA LYS A 102 9.09 -23.21 -8.60
C LYS A 102 8.27 -23.67 -9.80
N LYS A 103 7.17 -22.97 -10.10
CA LYS A 103 6.31 -23.28 -11.26
C LYS A 103 6.99 -23.05 -12.61
N LEU A 104 7.94 -22.12 -12.69
CA LEU A 104 8.72 -21.87 -13.91
C LEU A 104 9.84 -22.89 -14.12
N ALA A 105 10.27 -23.58 -13.05
CA ALA A 105 11.34 -24.57 -13.09
C ALA A 105 10.85 -26.02 -13.31
N SER A 106 9.54 -26.24 -13.32
CA SER A 106 8.86 -27.52 -13.58
C SER A 106 8.28 -27.56 -14.99
#